data_AF-A0AAU8GD86-F1
#
_entry.id   AF-A0AAU8GD86-F1
#
_cell.length_a   1.000
_cell.length_b   1.000
_cell.length_c   1.000
_cell.angle_alpha   90.00
_cell.angle_beta   90.00
_cell.angle_gamma   90.00
#
_symmetry.space_group_name_H-M   'P 1'
#
loop_
_entity.id
_entity.type
_entity.pdbx_description
1 polymer ?
#
loop_
_entity_poly.entity_id
_entity_poly.type
_entity_poly.pdbx_seq_one_letter_code
_entity_poly.pdbx_strand_id
1 'polypeptide(L)'
;MELPTYRIARGGRTIEQLNIEGKRSGQGFLAHKAVLVSALSRTLAERAMLLDLTIGRKGFLTYLKSLGGSNIVKIVPSNGDASVSRVAGKCLKVVCGSNTSYLEHMAWVGDKTPLTLCDIRVSPSNSVSPNLGATELSDALSRVLPFTSDETARPILQSVLFRVKDGKLTLVSADGYRLAMMRLPFDGDEGQVLVSRDDLKGVTGALRRARRVRLSLEKNGDKDPMSLVLDTELIRYTWRGCGGNFPDYEKLIPADTGIRASFDTNEAIKAVSSLKVVANVKAYALDLTIGDGKVVVGNTDDKGTAEIPADTTGEPIKIRLDGGYLAEALRACGGMVELKVKDARSPMLFTAPDYELVVMPMLLPEVKKPTDTTKTAEPAKAEASQPVEPVEPKVETAEAVTPEVPTEPVPAEEVAQAVAEAEAITKAEKPKAKKHIKAKEPVAVA
;
A
#
# COMPACT_ATOMS: atom_id res chain seq x y z
N MET A 1 -17.10 23.63 22.54
CA MET A 1 -15.79 23.52 23.19
C MET A 1 -14.81 23.17 22.09
N GLU A 2 -14.17 24.19 21.53
CA GLU A 2 -13.30 24.08 20.35
C GLU A 2 -12.11 23.17 20.64
N LEU A 3 -11.79 22.30 19.69
CA LEU A 3 -10.66 21.39 19.77
C LEU A 3 -9.36 22.21 19.83
N PRO A 4 -8.39 21.88 20.70
CA PRO A 4 -7.04 22.39 20.54
C PRO A 4 -6.47 21.78 19.24
N THR A 5 -6.44 22.58 18.18
CA THR A 5 -5.63 22.33 16.98
C THR A 5 -4.17 22.35 17.40
N TYR A 6 -3.67 21.24 17.92
CA TYR A 6 -2.24 21.00 17.95
C TYR A 6 -1.80 20.96 16.49
N ARG A 7 -0.90 21.87 16.11
CA ARG A 7 -0.15 21.78 14.86
C ARG A 7 0.59 20.45 14.89
N ILE A 8 -0.02 19.42 14.33
CA ILE A 8 0.62 18.14 14.08
C ILE A 8 1.74 18.47 13.08
N ALA A 9 2.98 18.38 13.57
CA ALA A 9 4.17 18.52 12.76
C ALA A 9 3.99 17.64 11.51
N ARG A 10 4.25 18.24 10.35
CA ARG A 10 4.22 17.63 9.01
C ARG A 10 4.61 16.14 9.08
N GLY A 11 3.63 15.23 8.96
CA GLY A 11 3.96 13.79 8.96
C GLY A 11 2.86 12.77 9.24
N GLY A 12 1.63 13.14 9.62
CA GLY A 12 0.55 12.17 9.75
C GLY A 12 -0.83 12.83 9.66
N ARG A 13 -1.62 12.48 8.63
CA ARG A 13 -2.95 13.04 8.31
C ARG A 13 -4.10 12.18 8.85
N THR A 14 -3.82 11.37 9.86
CA THR A 14 -4.76 10.38 10.41
C THR A 14 -4.97 10.66 11.89
N ILE A 15 -6.21 10.92 12.27
CA ILE A 15 -6.63 11.09 13.66
C ILE A 15 -7.44 9.85 14.03
N GLU A 16 -6.99 9.15 15.06
CA GLU A 16 -7.74 8.04 15.64
C GLU A 16 -8.32 8.47 16.97
N GLN A 17 -9.62 8.25 17.17
CA GLN A 17 -10.30 8.48 18.44
C GLN A 17 -10.88 7.16 18.93
N LEU A 18 -10.35 6.64 20.03
CA LEU A 18 -10.89 5.44 20.67
C LEU A 18 -12.10 5.86 21.50
N ASN A 19 -13.27 5.36 21.15
CA ASN A 19 -14.50 5.54 21.91
C ASN A 19 -14.69 4.32 22.81
N ILE A 20 -14.23 4.43 24.05
CA ILE A 20 -14.38 3.35 25.04
C ILE A 20 -15.62 3.60 25.87
N GLU A 21 -16.47 2.57 25.95
CA GLU A 21 -17.60 2.57 26.86
C GLU A 21 -17.11 2.55 28.31
N GLY A 22 -17.52 3.57 29.08
CA GLY A 22 -17.09 3.72 30.45
C GLY A 22 -17.78 4.88 31.16
N LYS A 23 -17.49 5.02 32.45
CA LYS A 23 -17.99 6.12 33.28
C LYS A 23 -16.88 7.13 33.53
N ARG A 24 -17.18 8.42 33.40
CA ARG A 24 -16.27 9.47 33.89
C ARG A 24 -16.19 9.39 35.41
N SER A 25 -14.98 9.52 35.95
CA SER A 25 -14.70 9.48 37.38
C SER A 25 -13.77 10.64 37.74
N GLY A 26 -14.35 11.80 38.10
CA GLY A 26 -13.61 13.03 38.32
C GLY A 26 -12.93 13.50 37.01
N GLN A 27 -11.64 13.84 37.09
CA GLN A 27 -10.80 14.18 35.93
C GLN A 27 -10.31 12.93 35.15
N GLY A 28 -10.72 11.74 35.58
CA GLY A 28 -10.33 10.46 34.97
C GLY A 28 -11.53 9.67 34.44
N PHE A 29 -11.29 8.40 34.16
CA PHE A 29 -12.33 7.49 33.68
C PHE A 29 -12.20 6.08 34.26
N LEU A 30 -13.33 5.39 34.23
CA LEU A 30 -13.50 3.99 34.59
C LEU A 30 -13.95 3.22 33.35
N ALA A 31 -13.19 2.22 32.93
CA ALA A 31 -13.51 1.40 31.77
C ALA A 31 -13.27 -0.08 32.04
N HIS A 32 -13.97 -0.93 31.30
CA HIS A 32 -13.73 -2.36 31.35
C HIS A 32 -12.40 -2.69 30.65
N LYS A 33 -11.52 -3.44 31.33
CA LYS A 33 -10.18 -3.80 30.87
C LYS A 33 -10.21 -4.41 29.46
N ALA A 34 -11.13 -5.35 29.22
CA ALA A 34 -11.23 -6.03 27.93
C ALA A 34 -11.58 -5.08 26.77
N VAL A 35 -12.40 -4.05 27.03
CA VAL A 35 -12.78 -3.06 26.01
C VAL A 35 -11.58 -2.19 25.65
N LEU A 36 -10.84 -1.72 26.67
CA LEU A 36 -9.63 -0.92 26.48
C LEU A 36 -8.54 -1.72 25.74
N VAL A 37 -8.31 -2.98 26.12
CA VAL A 37 -7.36 -3.87 25.43
C VAL A 37 -7.80 -4.15 23.99
N SER A 38 -9.09 -4.39 23.76
CA SER A 38 -9.64 -4.61 22.42
C SER A 38 -9.45 -3.37 21.53
N ALA A 39 -9.79 -2.18 22.04
CA ALA A 39 -9.61 -0.92 21.31
C ALA A 39 -8.14 -0.68 20.95
N LEU A 40 -7.22 -0.74 21.93
CA LEU A 40 -5.78 -0.56 21.69
C LEU A 40 -5.16 -1.60 20.74
N SER A 41 -5.77 -2.77 20.62
CA SER A 41 -5.35 -3.82 19.68
C SER A 41 -5.81 -3.59 18.23
N ARG A 42 -6.75 -2.67 18.02
CA ARG A 42 -7.32 -2.30 16.71
C ARG A 42 -6.84 -0.92 16.24
N THR A 43 -6.33 -0.10 17.14
CA THR A 43 -5.66 1.17 16.85
C THR A 43 -4.40 0.97 16.00
N LEU A 44 -4.20 1.84 15.01
CA LEU A 44 -3.05 1.83 14.10
C LEU A 44 -1.93 2.76 14.61
N ALA A 45 -2.29 3.86 15.27
CA ALA A 45 -1.35 4.80 15.88
C ALA A 45 -0.42 4.12 16.91
N GLU A 46 0.85 4.52 16.96
CA GLU A 46 1.82 3.94 17.90
C GLU A 46 1.85 4.67 19.26
N ARG A 47 1.31 5.89 19.32
CA ARG A 47 1.17 6.66 20.57
C ARG A 47 -0.30 6.83 20.92
N ALA A 48 -0.61 6.70 22.22
CA ALA A 48 -1.93 6.92 22.78
C ALA A 48 -1.91 8.12 23.73
N MET A 49 -2.85 9.04 23.52
CA MET A 49 -3.13 10.16 24.40
C MET A 49 -4.25 9.76 25.34
N LEU A 50 -3.96 9.76 26.64
CA LEU A 50 -4.96 9.62 27.69
C LEU A 50 -4.99 10.94 28.45
N LEU A 51 -6.12 11.65 28.34
CA LEU A 51 -6.27 12.99 28.91
C LEU A 51 -5.21 13.92 28.30
N ASP A 52 -4.20 14.33 29.08
CA ASP A 52 -3.11 15.20 28.64
C ASP A 52 -1.74 14.50 28.57
N LEU A 53 -1.71 13.17 28.70
CA LEU A 53 -0.47 12.40 28.67
C LEU A 53 -0.40 11.50 27.44
N THR A 54 0.76 11.54 26.79
CA THR A 54 1.10 10.65 25.68
C THR A 54 1.89 9.46 26.21
N ILE A 55 1.49 8.25 25.84
CA ILE A 55 2.17 6.99 26.16
C ILE A 55 2.28 6.09 24.92
N GLY A 56 3.24 5.17 24.91
CA GLY A 56 3.38 4.19 23.83
C GLY A 56 2.26 3.16 23.85
N ARG A 57 1.53 3.01 22.74
CA ARG A 57 0.37 2.12 22.63
C ARG A 57 0.73 0.65 22.93
N LYS A 58 1.80 0.13 22.33
CA LYS A 58 2.21 -1.28 22.52
C LYS A 58 2.61 -1.57 23.96
N GLY A 59 3.38 -0.67 24.57
CA GLY A 59 3.76 -0.78 25.99
C GLY A 59 2.54 -0.76 26.89
N PHE A 60 1.62 0.18 26.65
CA PHE A 60 0.38 0.28 27.41
C PHE A 60 -0.53 -0.95 27.23
N LEU A 61 -0.64 -1.50 26.02
CA LEU A 61 -1.38 -2.73 25.74
C LEU A 61 -0.81 -3.92 26.52
N THR A 62 0.52 -4.10 26.51
CA THR A 62 1.19 -5.18 27.24
C THR A 62 1.01 -5.03 28.74
N TYR A 63 1.15 -3.81 29.25
CA TYR A 63 0.92 -3.47 30.64
C TYR A 63 -0.52 -3.78 31.06
N LEU A 64 -1.53 -3.36 30.29
CA LEU A 64 -2.92 -3.66 30.59
C LEU A 64 -3.18 -5.18 30.58
N LYS A 65 -2.58 -5.93 29.65
CA LYS A 65 -2.70 -7.39 29.61
C LYS A 65 -2.11 -8.05 30.85
N SER A 66 -0.93 -7.60 31.31
CA SER A 66 -0.25 -8.16 32.49
C SER A 66 -0.88 -7.77 33.82
N LEU A 67 -1.67 -6.69 33.89
CA LEU A 67 -2.40 -6.31 35.09
C LEU A 67 -3.34 -7.43 35.55
N GLY A 68 -2.99 -8.12 36.63
CA GLY A 68 -3.89 -9.04 37.33
C GLY A 68 -4.92 -8.30 38.19
N GLY A 69 -5.96 -9.00 38.62
CA GLY A 69 -6.99 -8.49 39.53
C GLY A 69 -8.34 -8.26 38.86
N SER A 70 -8.96 -7.11 39.10
CA SER A 70 -10.32 -6.79 38.64
C SER A 70 -10.41 -6.54 37.14
N ASN A 71 -11.60 -6.73 36.57
CA ASN A 71 -11.89 -6.45 35.15
C ASN A 71 -12.11 -4.97 34.84
N ILE A 72 -12.01 -4.09 35.84
CA ILE A 72 -12.29 -2.66 35.72
C ILE A 72 -11.01 -1.89 36.01
N VAL A 73 -10.65 -0.98 35.10
CA VAL A 73 -9.48 -0.11 35.21
C VAL A 73 -9.96 1.32 35.43
N LYS A 74 -9.46 1.95 36.48
CA LYS A 74 -9.65 3.37 36.79
C LYS A 74 -8.37 4.13 36.49
N ILE A 75 -8.44 5.09 35.58
CA ILE A 75 -7.31 5.93 35.16
C ILE A 75 -7.61 7.37 35.57
N VAL A 76 -6.77 7.96 36.41
CA VAL A 76 -6.96 9.32 36.96
C VAL A 76 -5.65 10.10 36.83
N PRO A 77 -5.68 11.39 36.42
CA PRO A 77 -4.49 12.21 36.45
C PRO A 77 -4.08 12.46 37.90
N SER A 78 -2.83 12.18 38.23
CA SER A 78 -2.25 12.40 39.55
C SER A 78 -1.38 13.66 39.49
N ASN A 79 -2.03 14.82 39.43
CA ASN A 79 -1.33 16.09 39.54
C ASN A 79 -1.03 16.37 41.01
N GLY A 80 0.15 15.97 41.48
CA GLY A 80 0.74 16.56 42.69
C GLY A 80 0.24 16.09 44.06
N ASP A 81 -0.19 14.84 44.23
CA ASP A 81 -0.32 14.28 45.60
C ASP A 81 1.08 14.01 46.18
N ALA A 82 1.47 14.87 47.13
CA ALA A 82 2.79 14.97 47.76
C ALA A 82 3.25 13.73 48.56
N SER A 83 2.48 12.65 48.60
CA SER A 83 2.82 11.45 49.38
C SER A 83 3.39 10.27 48.56
N VAL A 84 3.36 10.33 47.22
CA VAL A 84 3.85 9.20 46.38
C VAL A 84 4.69 9.64 45.15
N SER A 85 4.77 10.94 44.85
CA SER A 85 5.52 11.39 43.66
C SER A 85 6.97 11.74 43.96
N ARG A 86 7.90 10.83 43.62
CA ARG A 86 9.33 11.16 43.44
C ARG A 86 9.63 11.72 42.03
N VAL A 87 8.60 11.97 41.22
CA VAL A 87 8.75 12.31 39.80
C VAL A 87 8.11 13.68 39.55
N ALA A 88 8.91 14.67 39.22
CA ALA A 88 8.49 16.07 39.00
C ALA A 88 7.75 16.29 37.66
N GLY A 89 6.84 15.38 37.28
CA GLY A 89 6.19 15.37 35.98
C GLY A 89 4.69 15.03 36.03
N LYS A 90 4.00 15.23 34.90
CA LYS A 90 2.63 14.77 34.69
C LYS A 90 2.60 13.24 34.77
N CYS A 91 1.79 12.67 35.68
CA CYS A 91 1.65 11.23 35.87
C CYS A 91 0.18 10.79 35.86
N LEU A 92 -0.08 9.59 35.33
CA LEU A 92 -1.39 8.93 35.38
C LEU A 92 -1.38 7.84 36.45
N LYS A 93 -2.32 7.90 37.39
CA LYS A 93 -2.57 6.83 38.34
C LYS A 93 -3.52 5.81 37.70
N VAL A 94 -3.07 4.57 37.57
CA VAL A 94 -3.86 3.44 37.08
C VAL A 94 -4.17 2.51 38.24
N VAL A 95 -5.46 2.34 38.54
CA VAL A 95 -5.96 1.46 39.61
C VAL A 95 -6.76 0.33 38.98
N CYS A 96 -6.39 -0.91 39.30
CA CYS A 96 -7.02 -2.13 38.81
C CYS A 96 -7.13 -3.12 39.98
N GLY A 97 -8.28 -3.13 40.68
CA GLY A 97 -8.45 -3.90 41.90
C GLY A 97 -7.51 -3.41 43.02
N SER A 98 -6.67 -4.32 43.55
CA SER A 98 -5.64 -4.00 44.54
C SER A 98 -4.38 -3.37 43.93
N ASN A 99 -4.19 -3.50 42.62
CA ASN A 99 -2.99 -3.00 41.95
C ASN A 99 -3.14 -1.51 41.63
N THR A 100 -2.24 -0.70 42.17
CA THR A 100 -2.11 0.73 41.85
C THR A 100 -0.73 0.97 41.27
N SER A 101 -0.67 1.60 40.10
CA SER A 101 0.58 2.02 39.47
C SER A 101 0.49 3.46 39.00
N TYR A 102 1.66 4.02 38.69
CA TYR A 102 1.81 5.37 38.16
C TYR A 102 2.54 5.27 36.82
N LEU A 103 1.95 5.87 35.79
CA LEU A 103 2.53 5.95 34.45
C LEU A 103 3.00 7.38 34.20
N GLU A 104 4.25 7.52 33.77
CA GLU A 104 4.85 8.81 33.43
C GLU A 104 4.50 9.24 32.00
N HIS A 105 4.62 10.55 31.74
CA HIS A 105 4.55 11.07 30.38
C HIS A 105 5.63 10.47 29.49
N MET A 106 5.29 10.10 28.25
CA MET A 106 6.16 9.41 27.28
C MET A 106 6.60 8.00 27.70
N ALA A 107 5.94 7.36 28.68
CA ALA A 107 6.20 5.96 29.00
C ALA A 107 6.08 5.07 27.74
N TRP A 108 7.09 4.23 27.50
CA TRP A 108 7.22 3.36 26.32
C TRP A 108 7.27 4.07 24.96
N VAL A 109 7.58 5.37 24.92
CA VAL A 109 7.88 6.11 23.69
C VAL A 109 9.39 6.27 23.57
N GLY A 110 10.00 5.62 22.59
CA GLY A 110 11.42 5.82 22.22
C GLY A 110 11.57 6.61 20.91
N ASP A 111 12.81 6.93 20.54
CA ASP A 111 13.14 7.75 19.36
C ASP A 111 12.63 7.16 18.04
N LYS A 112 12.55 5.83 17.95
CA LYS A 112 12.05 5.10 16.77
C LYS A 112 10.52 5.03 16.69
N THR A 113 9.80 5.57 17.68
CA THR A 113 8.34 5.48 17.73
C THR A 113 7.72 6.53 16.82
N PRO A 114 6.92 6.15 15.81
CA PRO A 114 6.25 7.09 14.91
C PRO A 114 5.45 8.14 15.68
N LEU A 115 5.32 9.34 15.10
CA LEU A 115 4.54 10.46 15.66
C LEU A 115 3.03 10.32 15.44
N THR A 116 2.53 9.11 15.20
CA THR A 116 1.10 8.83 15.06
C THR A 116 0.42 8.80 16.42
N LEU A 117 -0.73 9.48 16.53
CA LEU A 117 -1.42 9.71 17.79
C LEU A 117 -2.86 9.20 17.72
N CYS A 118 -3.30 8.50 18.76
CA CYS A 118 -4.71 8.24 19.02
C CYS A 118 -5.17 8.90 20.31
N ASP A 119 -6.37 9.45 20.33
CA ASP A 119 -7.01 10.05 21.50
C ASP A 119 -7.97 9.05 22.14
N ILE A 120 -7.79 8.77 23.43
CA ILE A 120 -8.64 7.87 24.20
C ILE A 120 -9.77 8.66 24.85
N ARG A 121 -10.97 8.54 24.30
CA ARG A 121 -12.18 9.17 24.83
C ARG A 121 -13.09 8.15 25.48
N VAL A 122 -13.63 8.52 26.64
CA VAL A 122 -14.64 7.73 27.32
C VAL A 122 -16.00 8.34 27.11
N SER A 123 -16.88 7.52 26.52
CA SER A 123 -18.26 7.85 26.20
C SER A 123 -19.18 6.91 26.99
N PRO A 124 -20.28 7.41 27.59
CA PRO A 124 -21.23 6.56 28.32
C PRO A 124 -21.90 5.50 27.43
N SER A 125 -22.09 5.81 26.15
CA SER A 125 -22.61 4.91 25.13
C SER A 125 -22.09 5.34 23.76
N ASN A 126 -21.60 4.40 22.95
CA ASN A 126 -21.20 4.67 21.57
C ASN A 126 -22.10 3.89 20.60
N SER A 127 -23.19 4.50 20.14
CA SER A 127 -24.07 3.88 19.15
C SER A 127 -23.63 4.26 17.73
N VAL A 128 -22.98 3.33 17.02
CA VAL A 128 -22.70 3.49 15.59
C VAL A 128 -23.84 2.88 14.78
N SER A 129 -24.54 3.68 13.98
CA SER A 129 -25.51 3.19 12.99
C SER A 129 -24.76 2.73 11.72
N PRO A 130 -24.67 1.42 11.45
CA PRO A 130 -23.88 0.94 10.31
C PRO A 130 -24.57 1.30 8.99
N ASN A 131 -23.78 1.68 7.99
CA ASN A 131 -24.25 1.90 6.61
C ASN A 131 -23.52 1.03 5.57
N LEU A 132 -22.56 0.19 6.01
CA LEU A 132 -21.82 -0.71 5.15
C LEU A 132 -21.36 -1.96 5.94
N GLY A 133 -21.20 -3.09 5.24
CA GLY A 133 -20.63 -4.29 5.82
C GLY A 133 -19.14 -4.13 6.14
N ALA A 134 -18.73 -4.46 7.37
CA ALA A 134 -17.33 -4.36 7.79
C ALA A 134 -16.39 -5.27 6.97
N THR A 135 -16.84 -6.51 6.73
CA THR A 135 -16.12 -7.49 5.92
C THR A 135 -16.08 -7.07 4.45
N GLU A 136 -17.21 -6.60 3.92
CA GLU A 136 -17.33 -6.14 2.52
C GLU A 136 -16.36 -4.99 2.24
N LEU A 137 -16.33 -3.96 3.11
CA LEU A 137 -15.37 -2.87 2.97
C LEU A 137 -13.92 -3.35 3.11
N SER A 138 -13.65 -4.27 4.04
CA SER A 138 -12.30 -4.81 4.20
C SER A 138 -11.83 -5.57 2.95
N ASP A 139 -12.71 -6.34 2.33
CA ASP A 139 -12.41 -7.13 1.13
C ASP A 139 -12.25 -6.21 -0.08
N ALA A 140 -13.13 -5.21 -0.22
CA ALA A 140 -13.02 -4.16 -1.23
C ALA A 140 -11.67 -3.43 -1.16
N LEU A 141 -11.27 -2.97 0.04
CA LEU A 141 -9.97 -2.32 0.25
C LEU A 141 -8.81 -3.26 -0.07
N SER A 142 -8.89 -4.53 0.33
CA SER A 142 -7.83 -5.52 0.08
C SER A 142 -7.64 -5.81 -1.42
N ARG A 143 -8.69 -5.64 -2.24
CA ARG A 143 -8.63 -5.80 -3.70
C ARG A 143 -8.09 -4.57 -4.42
N VAL A 144 -8.37 -3.36 -3.95
CA VAL A 144 -7.91 -2.12 -4.62
C VAL A 144 -6.51 -1.67 -4.16
N LEU A 145 -6.13 -1.86 -2.89
CA LEU A 145 -4.86 -1.36 -2.35
C LEU A 145 -3.59 -1.81 -3.10
N PRO A 146 -3.49 -3.03 -3.66
CA PRO A 146 -2.32 -3.46 -4.42
C PRO A 146 -2.05 -2.68 -5.70
N PHE A 147 -3.06 -1.99 -6.26
CA PHE A 147 -2.98 -1.30 -7.56
C PHE A 147 -2.62 0.19 -7.45
N THR A 148 -2.30 0.68 -6.26
CA THR A 148 -1.76 2.04 -6.08
C THR A 148 -0.30 2.09 -6.52
N SER A 149 0.13 3.21 -7.10
CA SER A 149 1.53 3.47 -7.43
C SER A 149 2.44 3.45 -6.19
N ASP A 150 3.64 2.88 -6.31
CA ASP A 150 4.71 3.05 -5.32
C ASP A 150 5.61 4.28 -5.64
N GLU A 151 5.46 4.91 -6.81
CA GLU A 151 6.27 6.08 -7.20
C GLU A 151 5.92 7.34 -6.41
N THR A 152 6.92 7.89 -5.71
CA THR A 152 6.80 9.12 -4.90
C THR A 152 6.58 10.37 -5.74
N ALA A 153 6.95 10.35 -7.02
CA ALA A 153 6.72 11.45 -7.97
C ALA A 153 5.23 11.63 -8.31
N ARG A 154 4.39 10.61 -8.08
CA ARG A 154 2.94 10.61 -8.40
C ARG A 154 2.09 10.38 -7.14
N PRO A 155 2.08 11.32 -6.17
CA PRO A 155 1.42 11.12 -4.87
C PRO A 155 -0.10 10.91 -4.95
N ILE A 156 -0.75 11.39 -6.02
CA ILE A 156 -2.18 11.17 -6.28
C ILE A 156 -2.45 9.68 -6.54
N LEU A 157 -1.57 8.99 -7.26
CA LEU A 157 -1.69 7.56 -7.57
C LEU A 157 -1.25 6.65 -6.41
N GLN A 158 -0.58 7.20 -5.40
CA GLN A 158 -0.32 6.50 -4.13
C GLN A 158 -1.56 6.47 -3.21
N SER A 159 -2.65 7.12 -3.62
CA SER A 159 -3.90 7.22 -2.88
C SER A 159 -5.00 6.37 -3.52
N VAL A 160 -5.95 5.93 -2.70
CA VAL A 160 -7.22 5.34 -3.13
C VAL A 160 -8.27 6.44 -3.19
N LEU A 161 -8.98 6.55 -4.31
CA LEU A 161 -10.13 7.40 -4.47
C LEU A 161 -11.37 6.73 -3.87
N PHE A 162 -12.04 7.42 -2.96
CA PHE A 162 -13.37 7.08 -2.49
C PHE A 162 -14.32 8.09 -3.11
N ARG A 163 -15.29 7.62 -3.89
CA ARG A 163 -16.30 8.46 -4.54
C ARG A 163 -17.69 7.93 -4.21
N VAL A 164 -18.51 8.75 -3.57
CA VAL A 164 -19.93 8.46 -3.34
C VAL A 164 -20.73 9.23 -4.38
N LYS A 165 -21.45 8.49 -5.22
CA LYS A 165 -22.31 9.05 -6.26
C LYS A 165 -23.41 8.05 -6.60
N ASP A 166 -24.62 8.52 -6.88
CA ASP A 166 -25.73 7.68 -7.38
C ASP A 166 -26.03 6.47 -6.46
N GLY A 167 -25.93 6.64 -5.14
CA GLY A 167 -26.16 5.56 -4.16
C GLY A 167 -25.11 4.44 -4.17
N LYS A 168 -23.90 4.72 -4.67
CA LYS A 168 -22.79 3.77 -4.72
C LYS A 168 -21.50 4.40 -4.22
N LEU A 169 -20.73 3.63 -3.44
CA LEU A 169 -19.36 3.92 -3.09
C LEU A 169 -18.44 3.25 -4.10
N THR A 170 -17.73 4.05 -4.88
CA THR A 170 -16.71 3.60 -5.83
C THR A 170 -15.34 3.80 -5.19
N LEU A 171 -14.57 2.71 -5.08
CA LEU A 171 -13.17 2.73 -4.70
C LEU A 171 -12.30 2.56 -5.95
N VAL A 172 -11.35 3.45 -6.18
CA VAL A 172 -10.45 3.37 -7.35
C VAL A 172 -9.00 3.54 -6.94
N SER A 173 -8.14 2.70 -7.50
CA SER A 173 -6.68 2.81 -7.39
C SER A 173 -6.05 2.55 -8.75
N ALA A 174 -4.94 3.23 -9.04
CA ALA A 174 -4.22 3.06 -10.29
C ALA A 174 -2.73 3.36 -10.10
N ASP A 175 -1.88 2.73 -10.92
CA ASP A 175 -0.42 2.91 -10.91
C ASP A 175 0.12 3.54 -12.20
N GLY A 176 -0.75 3.73 -13.20
CA GLY A 176 -0.44 4.25 -14.54
C GLY A 176 -0.45 3.18 -15.63
N TYR A 177 -0.27 1.91 -15.26
CA TYR A 177 -0.36 0.75 -16.16
C TYR A 177 -1.57 -0.12 -15.85
N ARG A 178 -2.11 0.00 -14.64
CA ARG A 178 -3.21 -0.79 -14.12
C ARG A 178 -4.16 0.08 -13.33
N LEU A 179 -5.41 -0.36 -13.27
CA LEU A 179 -6.45 0.29 -12.52
C LEU A 179 -7.40 -0.74 -11.95
N ALA A 180 -7.70 -0.63 -10.65
CA ALA A 180 -8.72 -1.42 -9.98
C ALA A 180 -9.87 -0.53 -9.52
N MET A 181 -11.09 -1.01 -9.73
CA MET A 181 -12.29 -0.34 -9.31
C MET A 181 -13.26 -1.32 -8.67
N MET A 182 -13.72 -0.97 -7.48
CA MET A 182 -14.76 -1.70 -6.75
C MET A 182 -15.95 -0.78 -6.55
N ARG A 183 -17.17 -1.28 -6.76
CA ARG A 183 -18.41 -0.54 -6.48
C ARG A 183 -19.20 -1.26 -5.40
N LEU A 184 -19.58 -0.54 -4.35
CA LEU A 184 -20.41 -1.07 -3.28
C LEU A 184 -21.72 -0.27 -3.21
N PRO A 185 -22.88 -0.91 -2.96
CA PRO A 185 -24.09 -0.19 -2.59
C PRO A 185 -23.82 0.68 -1.35
N PHE A 186 -24.18 1.95 -1.41
CA PHE A 186 -23.87 2.87 -0.33
C PHE A 186 -24.87 4.02 -0.26
N ASP A 187 -25.47 4.22 0.91
CA ASP A 187 -26.35 5.35 1.17
C ASP A 187 -25.60 6.39 2.02
N GLY A 188 -25.47 7.60 1.48
CA GLY A 188 -24.75 8.70 2.12
C GLY A 188 -24.55 9.90 1.20
N ASP A 189 -23.97 10.96 1.77
CA ASP A 189 -23.74 12.22 1.06
C ASP A 189 -22.76 12.04 -0.10
N GLU A 190 -23.10 12.63 -1.24
CA GLU A 190 -22.22 12.62 -2.41
C GLU A 190 -20.94 13.40 -2.16
N GLY A 191 -19.84 12.88 -2.71
CA GLY A 191 -18.54 13.50 -2.54
C GLY A 191 -17.41 12.58 -2.99
N GLN A 192 -16.20 13.12 -2.93
CA GLN A 192 -15.00 12.35 -3.20
C GLN A 192 -13.85 12.75 -2.29
N VAL A 193 -13.03 11.77 -1.93
CA VAL A 193 -11.83 11.97 -1.12
C VAL A 193 -10.74 11.00 -1.56
N LEU A 194 -9.50 11.48 -1.54
CA LEU A 194 -8.31 10.69 -1.81
C LEU A 194 -7.63 10.36 -0.48
N VAL A 195 -7.38 9.09 -0.20
CA VAL A 195 -6.70 8.68 1.04
C VAL A 195 -5.48 7.85 0.70
N SER A 196 -4.34 8.15 1.32
CA SER A 196 -3.08 7.46 1.05
C SER A 196 -3.17 5.97 1.34
N ARG A 197 -2.51 5.14 0.52
CA ARG A 197 -2.40 3.69 0.75
C ARG A 197 -1.86 3.37 2.13
N ASP A 198 -0.83 4.08 2.57
CA ASP A 198 -0.14 3.79 3.83
C ASP A 198 -1.04 4.02 5.04
N ASP A 199 -1.96 4.98 4.94
CA ASP A 199 -2.97 5.26 5.97
C ASP A 199 -4.07 4.18 6.03
N LEU A 200 -4.35 3.52 4.89
CA LEU A 200 -5.39 2.49 4.76
C LEU A 200 -4.89 1.06 5.00
N LYS A 201 -3.60 0.79 4.79
CA LYS A 201 -3.05 -0.58 4.83
C LYS A 201 -3.33 -1.31 6.16
N GLY A 202 -3.39 -0.56 7.26
CA GLY A 202 -3.71 -1.11 8.59
C GLY A 202 -5.20 -1.30 8.88
N VAL A 203 -6.08 -0.53 8.22
CA VAL A 203 -7.51 -0.50 8.58
C VAL A 203 -8.24 -1.78 8.20
N THR A 204 -7.80 -2.47 7.15
CA THR A 204 -8.39 -3.75 6.70
C THR A 204 -8.45 -4.78 7.83
N GLY A 205 -7.35 -4.96 8.57
CA GLY A 205 -7.30 -5.88 9.72
C GLY A 205 -8.12 -5.42 10.93
N ALA A 206 -8.38 -4.11 11.06
CA ALA A 206 -9.30 -3.58 12.07
C ALA A 206 -10.76 -3.82 11.66
N LEU A 207 -11.11 -3.61 10.39
CA LEU A 207 -12.44 -3.82 9.80
C LEU A 207 -12.88 -5.28 9.90
N ARG A 208 -12.00 -6.26 9.63
CA ARG A 208 -12.34 -7.70 9.80
C ARG A 208 -12.75 -8.08 11.23
N ARG A 209 -12.35 -7.29 12.22
CA ARG A 209 -12.68 -7.49 13.64
C ARG A 209 -13.81 -6.58 14.12
N ALA A 210 -14.26 -5.63 13.30
CA ALA A 210 -15.34 -4.71 13.60
C ALA A 210 -16.69 -5.38 13.33
N ARG A 211 -17.67 -5.09 14.18
CA ARG A 211 -19.03 -5.61 14.02
C ARG A 211 -19.94 -4.61 13.32
N ARG A 212 -19.69 -3.31 13.54
CA ARG A 212 -20.49 -2.21 13.01
C ARG A 212 -19.53 -1.21 12.40
N VAL A 213 -19.84 -0.78 11.19
CA VAL A 213 -19.04 0.20 10.46
C VAL A 213 -19.95 1.25 9.87
N ARG A 214 -19.61 2.51 10.10
CA ARG A 214 -20.20 3.66 9.44
C ARG A 214 -19.11 4.44 8.74
N LEU A 215 -19.24 4.59 7.42
CA LEU A 215 -18.38 5.44 6.61
C LEU A 215 -19.10 6.78 6.34
N SER A 216 -18.40 7.90 6.42
CA SER A 216 -18.92 9.21 6.01
C SER A 216 -17.83 10.08 5.39
N LEU A 217 -18.25 10.95 4.47
CA LEU A 217 -17.42 11.99 3.89
C LEU A 217 -17.78 13.32 4.56
N GLU A 218 -16.83 13.91 5.29
CA GLU A 218 -17.06 15.14 6.04
C GLU A 218 -16.31 16.31 5.39
N LYS A 219 -16.99 17.44 5.18
CA LYS A 219 -16.37 18.67 4.67
C LYS A 219 -15.65 19.39 5.81
N ASN A 220 -14.37 19.72 5.62
CA ASN A 220 -13.58 20.49 6.58
C ASN A 220 -13.62 22.00 6.28
N GLY A 221 -14.81 22.58 6.16
CA GLY A 221 -14.97 23.98 5.70
C GLY A 221 -14.78 24.13 4.19
N ASP A 222 -14.93 25.36 3.68
CA ASP A 222 -15.16 25.61 2.24
C ASP A 222 -13.95 25.37 1.32
N LYS A 223 -12.72 25.40 1.86
CA LYS A 223 -11.47 25.33 1.05
C LYS A 223 -10.63 24.09 1.31
N ASP A 224 -10.95 23.29 2.32
CA ASP A 224 -10.16 22.10 2.63
C ASP A 224 -10.71 20.87 1.91
N PRO A 225 -9.84 19.89 1.59
CA PRO A 225 -10.29 18.62 1.07
C PRO A 225 -11.22 17.93 2.09
N MET A 226 -12.18 17.16 1.58
CA MET A 226 -13.04 16.32 2.42
C MET A 226 -12.20 15.36 3.26
N SER A 227 -12.73 14.97 4.41
CA SER A 227 -12.18 13.89 5.22
C SER A 227 -13.00 12.63 5.06
N LEU A 228 -12.31 11.50 5.06
CA LEU A 228 -12.93 10.20 5.22
C LEU A 228 -13.04 9.92 6.72
N VAL A 229 -14.24 9.66 7.20
CA VAL A 229 -14.49 9.23 8.58
C VAL A 229 -15.02 7.81 8.56
N LEU A 230 -14.39 6.94 9.33
CA LEU A 230 -14.81 5.55 9.53
C LEU A 230 -15.02 5.32 11.01
N ASP A 231 -16.28 5.21 11.41
CA ASP A 231 -16.68 4.85 12.76
C ASP A 231 -16.87 3.35 12.87
N THR A 232 -16.16 2.75 13.81
CA THR A 232 -16.41 1.40 14.31
C THR A 232 -16.98 1.47 15.72
N GLU A 233 -17.43 0.34 16.27
CA GLU A 233 -17.94 0.33 17.65
C GLU A 233 -16.91 0.78 18.71
N LEU A 234 -15.60 0.70 18.43
CA LEU A 234 -14.53 1.06 19.37
C LEU A 234 -13.69 2.28 18.95
N ILE A 235 -13.59 2.57 17.65
CA ILE A 235 -12.62 3.53 17.11
C ILE A 235 -13.26 4.32 15.99
N ARG A 236 -13.12 5.64 16.03
CA ARG A 236 -13.30 6.56 14.92
C ARG A 236 -11.96 6.83 14.26
N TYR A 237 -11.84 6.47 12.99
CA TYR A 237 -10.71 6.83 12.16
C TYR A 237 -11.10 8.04 11.31
N THR A 238 -10.24 9.04 11.28
CA THR A 238 -10.44 10.24 10.46
C THR A 238 -9.20 10.48 9.62
N TRP A 239 -9.34 10.38 8.30
CA TRP A 239 -8.28 10.69 7.34
C TRP A 239 -8.61 11.98 6.62
N ARG A 240 -7.68 12.93 6.66
CA ARG A 240 -7.79 14.14 5.85
C ARG A 240 -7.40 13.80 4.42
N GLY A 241 -8.27 14.13 3.47
CA GLY A 241 -8.05 13.88 2.05
C GLY A 241 -6.73 14.48 1.55
N CYS A 242 -6.05 13.74 0.68
CA CYS A 242 -4.98 14.28 -0.15
C CYS A 242 -5.58 15.31 -1.11
N GLY A 243 -5.00 16.51 -1.17
CA GLY A 243 -5.35 17.49 -2.19
C GLY A 243 -4.93 17.02 -3.58
N GLY A 244 -5.67 17.44 -4.61
CA GLY A 244 -5.43 17.06 -6.00
C GLY A 244 -6.68 16.43 -6.63
N ASN A 245 -6.63 16.24 -7.95
CA ASN A 245 -7.68 15.56 -8.69
C ASN A 245 -7.17 14.21 -9.17
N PHE A 246 -7.97 13.15 -8.98
CA PHE A 246 -7.64 11.84 -9.54
C PHE A 246 -7.76 11.91 -11.07
N PRO A 247 -6.89 11.23 -11.84
CA PRO A 247 -7.01 11.20 -13.29
C PRO A 247 -8.37 10.68 -13.75
N ASP A 248 -8.84 11.16 -14.90
CA ASP A 248 -10.10 10.72 -15.50
C ASP A 248 -9.95 9.28 -16.00
N TYR A 249 -10.32 8.33 -15.13
CA TYR A 249 -10.16 6.91 -15.36
C TYR A 249 -11.28 6.27 -16.17
N GLU A 250 -12.45 6.91 -16.25
CA GLU A 250 -13.60 6.35 -16.96
C GLU A 250 -13.29 6.17 -18.45
N LYS A 251 -12.42 7.02 -19.01
CA LYS A 251 -11.89 6.92 -20.38
C LYS A 251 -11.00 5.70 -20.62
N LEU A 252 -10.42 5.10 -19.58
CA LEU A 252 -9.55 3.93 -19.69
C LEU A 252 -10.34 2.62 -19.74
N ILE A 253 -11.62 2.65 -19.38
CA ILE A 253 -12.50 1.47 -19.36
C ILE A 253 -13.07 1.28 -20.77
N PRO A 254 -12.71 0.21 -21.49
CA PRO A 254 -13.22 -0.03 -22.84
C PRO A 254 -14.74 -0.26 -22.81
N ALA A 255 -15.50 0.58 -23.51
CA ALA A 255 -16.96 0.43 -23.65
C ALA A 255 -17.36 -0.59 -24.74
N ASP A 256 -16.48 -0.78 -25.74
CA ASP A 256 -16.68 -1.69 -26.86
C ASP A 256 -15.55 -2.73 -26.87
N THR A 257 -15.93 -4.01 -26.99
CA THR A 257 -15.06 -5.15 -26.72
C THR A 257 -15.21 -6.17 -27.84
N GLY A 258 -14.14 -6.44 -28.58
CA GLY A 258 -14.15 -7.38 -29.71
C GLY A 258 -14.11 -8.83 -29.25
N ILE A 259 -13.14 -9.18 -28.41
CA ILE A 259 -12.98 -10.54 -27.87
C ILE A 259 -13.40 -10.59 -26.40
N ARG A 260 -14.03 -11.70 -26.02
CA ARG A 260 -14.34 -12.04 -24.63
C ARG A 260 -13.85 -13.45 -24.31
N ALA A 261 -13.33 -13.64 -23.11
CA ALA A 261 -12.91 -14.94 -22.59
C ALA A 261 -13.32 -15.08 -21.13
N SER A 262 -14.10 -16.12 -20.80
CA SER A 262 -14.49 -16.44 -19.43
C SER A 262 -13.72 -17.67 -18.95
N PHE A 263 -13.02 -17.57 -17.81
CA PHE A 263 -12.20 -18.67 -17.27
C PHE A 263 -12.02 -18.58 -15.75
N ASP A 264 -11.57 -19.67 -15.12
CA ASP A 264 -11.27 -19.73 -13.69
C ASP A 264 -9.91 -19.08 -13.38
N THR A 265 -9.93 -18.09 -12.49
CA THR A 265 -8.72 -17.39 -12.04
C THR A 265 -7.72 -18.31 -11.35
N ASN A 266 -8.15 -19.37 -10.65
CA ASN A 266 -7.26 -20.29 -9.95
C ASN A 266 -6.44 -21.12 -10.93
N GLU A 267 -7.05 -21.59 -12.02
CA GLU A 267 -6.35 -22.31 -13.08
C GLU A 267 -5.39 -21.38 -13.82
N ALA A 268 -5.84 -20.16 -14.13
CA ALA A 268 -5.01 -19.14 -14.75
C ALA A 268 -3.80 -18.75 -13.88
N ILE A 269 -3.97 -18.60 -12.56
CA ILE A 269 -2.87 -18.31 -11.63
C ILE A 269 -1.86 -19.47 -11.61
N LYS A 270 -2.33 -20.73 -11.64
CA LYS A 270 -1.43 -21.89 -11.70
C LYS A 270 -0.62 -21.90 -13.00
N ALA A 271 -1.27 -21.64 -14.14
CA ALA A 271 -0.64 -21.55 -15.45
C ALA A 271 0.40 -20.42 -15.52
N VAL A 272 0.06 -19.22 -15.04
CA VAL A 272 1.01 -18.09 -14.97
C VAL A 272 2.16 -18.42 -14.03
N SER A 273 1.88 -19.02 -12.86
CA SER A 273 2.93 -19.32 -11.87
C SER A 273 3.91 -20.41 -12.34
N SER A 274 3.47 -21.37 -13.14
CA SER A 274 4.38 -22.38 -13.72
C SER A 274 5.34 -21.75 -14.73
N LEU A 275 4.88 -20.77 -15.51
CA LEU A 275 5.70 -20.06 -16.50
C LEU A 275 6.73 -19.13 -15.84
N LYS A 276 6.44 -18.60 -14.65
CA LYS A 276 7.38 -17.78 -13.86
C LYS A 276 8.69 -18.50 -13.55
N VAL A 277 8.65 -19.81 -13.32
CA VAL A 277 9.85 -20.62 -13.01
C VAL A 277 10.80 -20.72 -14.20
N VAL A 278 10.24 -20.65 -15.42
CA VAL A 278 10.97 -20.82 -16.68
C VAL A 278 11.33 -19.47 -17.32
N ALA A 279 10.69 -18.38 -16.86
CA ALA A 279 10.91 -17.04 -17.37
C ALA A 279 12.29 -16.48 -17.00
N ASN A 280 12.86 -15.69 -17.91
CA ASN A 280 14.15 -15.04 -17.70
C ASN A 280 13.98 -13.80 -16.78
N VAL A 281 14.90 -13.60 -15.85
CA VAL A 281 14.75 -12.66 -14.70
C VAL A 281 14.57 -11.19 -15.14
N LYS A 282 14.97 -10.81 -16.36
CA LYS A 282 15.00 -9.40 -16.79
C LYS A 282 13.65 -8.83 -17.26
N ALA A 283 12.70 -9.66 -17.70
CA ALA A 283 11.36 -9.20 -18.06
C ALA A 283 10.37 -10.36 -17.96
N TYR A 284 9.41 -10.28 -17.03
CA TYR A 284 8.39 -11.32 -16.86
C TYR A 284 7.23 -11.10 -17.85
N ALA A 285 7.53 -11.02 -19.14
CA ALA A 285 6.55 -10.83 -20.20
C ALA A 285 5.94 -12.16 -20.64
N LEU A 286 4.62 -12.20 -20.78
CA LEU A 286 3.85 -13.35 -21.25
C LEU A 286 3.04 -12.97 -22.49
N ASP A 287 3.02 -13.87 -23.47
CA ASP A 287 2.16 -13.81 -24.65
C ASP A 287 0.88 -14.61 -24.37
N LEU A 288 -0.27 -13.94 -24.39
CA LEU A 288 -1.59 -14.53 -24.26
C LEU A 288 -2.22 -14.66 -25.65
N THR A 289 -2.58 -15.87 -26.05
CA THR A 289 -3.37 -16.14 -27.25
C THR A 289 -4.75 -16.57 -26.82
N ILE A 290 -5.75 -15.76 -27.14
CA ILE A 290 -7.14 -15.95 -26.72
C ILE A 290 -7.94 -16.33 -27.96
N GLY A 291 -8.61 -17.48 -27.93
CA GLY A 291 -9.43 -17.97 -29.04
C GLY A 291 -9.68 -19.48 -28.94
N ASP A 292 -10.53 -20.00 -29.82
CA ASP A 292 -10.75 -21.46 -29.99
C ASP A 292 -11.10 -22.22 -28.70
N GLY A 293 -11.82 -21.59 -27.77
CA GLY A 293 -12.23 -22.20 -26.51
C GLY A 293 -11.12 -22.33 -25.46
N LYS A 294 -10.03 -21.57 -25.60
CA LYS A 294 -8.93 -21.55 -24.63
C LYS A 294 -8.17 -20.22 -24.59
N VAL A 295 -7.44 -20.04 -23.50
CA VAL A 295 -6.41 -19.01 -23.36
C VAL A 295 -5.07 -19.70 -23.23
N VAL A 296 -4.22 -19.57 -24.24
CA VAL A 296 -2.85 -20.10 -24.23
C VAL A 296 -1.92 -19.00 -23.73
N VAL A 297 -1.23 -19.25 -22.62
CA VAL A 297 -0.24 -18.33 -22.05
C VAL A 297 1.15 -18.91 -22.33
N GLY A 298 2.03 -18.13 -22.94
CA GLY A 298 3.39 -18.54 -23.29
C GLY A 298 4.43 -17.52 -22.86
N ASN A 299 5.65 -17.99 -22.58
CA ASN A 299 6.80 -17.10 -22.43
C ASN A 299 7.20 -16.53 -23.80
N THR A 300 7.76 -15.31 -23.82
CA THR A 300 8.24 -14.68 -25.07
C THR A 300 9.39 -15.42 -25.75
N ASP A 301 10.12 -16.25 -25.01
CA ASP A 301 11.24 -17.07 -25.51
C ASP A 301 10.79 -18.46 -25.99
N ASP A 302 9.47 -18.73 -26.04
CA ASP A 302 8.86 -20.03 -26.39
C ASP A 302 9.34 -21.23 -25.52
N LYS A 303 9.96 -20.97 -24.37
CA LYS A 303 10.50 -22.01 -23.45
C LYS A 303 9.42 -22.76 -22.65
N GLY A 304 8.18 -22.29 -22.68
CA GLY A 304 7.08 -22.89 -21.93
C GLY A 304 5.76 -22.26 -22.32
N THR A 305 4.73 -23.10 -22.40
CA THR A 305 3.35 -22.73 -22.66
C THR A 305 2.44 -23.43 -21.65
N ALA A 306 1.32 -22.80 -21.35
CA ALA A 306 0.26 -23.36 -20.52
C ALA A 306 -1.09 -23.01 -21.15
N GLU A 307 -2.01 -23.97 -21.13
CA GLU A 307 -3.36 -23.78 -21.65
C GLU A 307 -4.34 -23.63 -20.49
N ILE A 308 -5.25 -22.67 -20.62
CA ILE A 308 -6.33 -22.42 -19.67
C ILE A 308 -7.64 -22.64 -20.44
N PRO A 309 -8.51 -23.57 -19.98
CA PRO A 309 -9.83 -23.74 -20.60
C PRO A 309 -10.66 -22.48 -20.40
N ALA A 310 -11.28 -21.98 -21.47
CA ALA A 310 -12.01 -20.71 -21.44
C ALA A 310 -13.15 -20.68 -22.46
N ASP A 311 -14.28 -20.08 -22.10
CA ASP A 311 -15.33 -19.78 -23.07
C ASP A 311 -14.98 -18.51 -23.83
N THR A 312 -14.55 -18.64 -25.08
CA THR A 312 -14.10 -17.51 -25.91
C THR A 312 -15.10 -17.13 -26.98
N THR A 313 -15.32 -15.83 -27.19
CA THR A 313 -16.11 -15.28 -28.30
C THR A 313 -15.34 -14.16 -28.98
N GLY A 314 -15.34 -14.12 -30.32
CA GLY A 314 -14.64 -13.11 -31.12
C GLY A 314 -13.50 -13.69 -31.95
N GLU A 315 -12.78 -12.83 -32.68
CA GLU A 315 -11.62 -13.23 -33.48
C GLU A 315 -10.41 -13.52 -32.58
N PRO A 316 -9.65 -14.62 -32.83
CA PRO A 316 -8.46 -14.92 -32.05
C PRO A 316 -7.44 -13.79 -32.05
N ILE A 317 -6.92 -13.45 -30.87
CA ILE A 317 -5.94 -12.37 -30.71
C ILE A 317 -4.76 -12.80 -29.86
N LYS A 318 -3.58 -12.31 -30.22
CA LYS A 318 -2.34 -12.46 -29.45
C LYS A 318 -1.97 -11.12 -28.80
N ILE A 319 -1.77 -11.13 -27.49
CA ILE A 319 -1.48 -9.94 -26.67
C ILE A 319 -0.28 -10.24 -25.77
N ARG A 320 0.59 -9.26 -25.55
CA ARG A 320 1.71 -9.38 -24.60
C ARG A 320 1.41 -8.59 -23.34
N LEU A 321 1.71 -9.15 -22.17
CA LEU A 321 1.45 -8.52 -20.88
C LEU A 321 2.47 -8.96 -19.83
N ASP A 322 2.69 -8.13 -18.81
CA ASP A 322 3.55 -8.50 -17.67
C ASP A 322 2.85 -9.56 -16.81
N GLY A 323 3.47 -10.73 -16.66
CA GLY A 323 2.91 -11.85 -15.92
C GLY A 323 2.71 -11.57 -14.42
N GLY A 324 3.44 -10.60 -13.86
CA GLY A 324 3.26 -10.15 -12.47
C GLY A 324 1.95 -9.38 -12.35
N TYR A 325 1.71 -8.49 -13.31
CA TYR A 325 0.46 -7.76 -13.44
C TYR A 325 -0.74 -8.68 -13.68
N LEU A 326 -0.59 -9.69 -14.54
CA LEU A 326 -1.61 -10.71 -14.76
C LEU A 326 -1.90 -11.50 -13.48
N ALA A 327 -0.87 -11.95 -12.76
CA ALA A 327 -1.05 -12.74 -11.56
C ALA A 327 -1.76 -11.94 -10.44
N GLU A 328 -1.43 -10.65 -10.28
CA GLU A 328 -2.12 -9.78 -9.32
C GLU A 328 -3.57 -9.50 -9.73
N ALA A 329 -3.80 -9.29 -11.03
CA ALA A 329 -5.14 -9.12 -11.60
C ALA A 329 -6.06 -10.30 -11.29
N LEU A 330 -5.59 -11.51 -11.59
CA LEU A 330 -6.34 -12.75 -11.38
C LEU A 330 -6.61 -13.01 -9.89
N ARG A 331 -5.62 -12.74 -9.01
CA ARG A 331 -5.78 -12.87 -7.55
C ARG A 331 -6.83 -11.89 -7.00
N ALA A 332 -6.89 -10.68 -7.54
CA ALA A 332 -7.83 -9.67 -7.08
C ALA A 332 -9.28 -9.97 -7.51
N CYS A 333 -9.48 -10.57 -8.68
CA CYS A 333 -10.81 -10.96 -9.17
C CYS A 333 -11.39 -12.13 -8.36
N GLY A 334 -10.67 -13.26 -8.31
CA GLY A 334 -11.09 -14.49 -7.61
C GLY A 334 -12.30 -15.20 -8.24
N GLY A 335 -12.25 -16.53 -8.32
CA GLY A 335 -13.32 -17.33 -8.94
C GLY A 335 -13.31 -17.22 -10.47
N MET A 336 -14.48 -17.03 -11.08
CA MET A 336 -14.62 -16.83 -12.53
C MET A 336 -14.40 -15.37 -12.90
N VAL A 337 -13.62 -15.13 -13.96
CA VAL A 337 -13.36 -13.80 -14.50
C VAL A 337 -13.71 -13.73 -15.97
N GLU A 338 -14.32 -12.62 -16.38
CA GLU A 338 -14.55 -12.31 -17.79
C GLU A 338 -13.51 -11.30 -18.27
N LEU A 339 -12.65 -11.73 -19.18
CA LEU A 339 -11.65 -10.89 -19.85
C LEU A 339 -12.24 -10.33 -21.14
N LYS A 340 -12.14 -9.01 -21.32
CA LYS A 340 -12.58 -8.28 -22.52
C LYS A 340 -11.44 -7.46 -23.10
N VAL A 341 -11.23 -7.58 -24.41
CA VAL A 341 -10.20 -6.82 -25.13
C VAL A 341 -10.73 -6.40 -26.50
N LYS A 342 -10.29 -5.26 -27.01
CA LYS A 342 -10.61 -4.81 -28.37
C LYS A 342 -9.51 -5.20 -29.36
N ASP A 343 -8.30 -4.67 -29.13
CA ASP A 343 -7.11 -4.84 -29.96
C ASP A 343 -5.88 -5.16 -29.11
N ALA A 344 -4.79 -5.64 -29.73
CA ALA A 344 -3.56 -6.04 -29.03
C ALA A 344 -2.84 -4.90 -28.29
N ARG A 345 -3.19 -3.64 -28.62
CA ARG A 345 -2.68 -2.42 -27.96
C ARG A 345 -3.71 -1.78 -27.01
N SER A 346 -4.94 -2.27 -27.01
CA SER A 346 -6.01 -1.71 -26.18
C SER A 346 -5.92 -2.21 -24.74
N PRO A 347 -6.41 -1.43 -23.75
CA PRO A 347 -6.46 -1.88 -22.37
C PRO A 347 -7.30 -3.16 -22.23
N MET A 348 -6.80 -4.11 -21.43
CA MET A 348 -7.50 -5.35 -21.12
C MET A 348 -8.39 -5.15 -19.90
N LEU A 349 -9.68 -5.45 -20.02
CA LEU A 349 -10.65 -5.32 -18.93
C LEU A 349 -11.00 -6.69 -18.36
N PHE A 350 -10.68 -6.90 -17.09
CA PHE A 350 -11.12 -8.05 -16.30
C PHE A 350 -12.36 -7.63 -15.50
N THR A 351 -13.45 -8.36 -15.66
CA THR A 351 -14.71 -8.12 -14.96
C THR A 351 -15.00 -9.29 -14.03
N ALA A 352 -15.31 -8.97 -12.78
CA ALA A 352 -15.82 -9.87 -11.75
C ALA A 352 -17.02 -9.18 -11.06
N PRO A 353 -17.80 -9.88 -10.21
CA PRO A 353 -18.94 -9.26 -9.52
C PRO A 353 -18.52 -7.99 -8.77
N ASP A 354 -19.14 -6.87 -9.12
CA ASP A 354 -18.91 -5.52 -8.55
C ASP A 354 -17.47 -4.98 -8.68
N TYR A 355 -16.62 -5.66 -9.46
CA TYR A 355 -15.20 -5.38 -9.56
C TYR A 355 -14.74 -5.33 -11.03
N GLU A 356 -14.13 -4.22 -11.40
CA GLU A 356 -13.56 -3.99 -12.72
C GLU A 356 -12.07 -3.70 -12.57
N LEU A 357 -11.25 -4.34 -13.40
CA LEU A 357 -9.82 -4.16 -13.40
C LEU A 357 -9.31 -3.96 -14.83
N VAL A 358 -8.55 -2.91 -15.05
CA VAL A 358 -7.90 -2.61 -16.32
C VAL A 358 -6.41 -2.87 -16.21
N VAL A 359 -5.83 -3.56 -17.19
CA VAL A 359 -4.38 -3.77 -17.30
C VAL A 359 -3.92 -3.39 -18.71
N MET A 360 -2.90 -2.55 -18.80
CA MET A 360 -2.31 -2.15 -20.07
C MET A 360 -1.41 -3.26 -20.63
N PRO A 361 -1.55 -3.62 -21.91
CA PRO A 361 -0.65 -4.57 -22.56
C PRO A 361 0.72 -3.94 -22.82
N MET A 362 1.73 -4.80 -22.99
CA MET A 362 3.04 -4.42 -23.49
C MET A 362 3.04 -4.40 -25.01
N LEU A 363 3.76 -3.45 -25.61
CA LEU A 363 3.89 -3.39 -27.07
C LEU A 363 4.61 -4.64 -27.59
N LEU A 364 3.95 -5.36 -28.50
CA LEU A 364 4.60 -6.36 -29.33
C LEU A 364 5.59 -5.66 -30.28
N PRO A 365 6.84 -6.13 -30.42
CA PRO A 365 7.70 -5.66 -31.48
C PRO A 365 7.03 -5.98 -32.83
N GLU A 366 6.84 -4.96 -33.67
CA GLU A 366 6.25 -5.17 -34.99
C GLU A 366 7.15 -6.12 -35.80
N VAL A 367 6.62 -7.30 -36.14
CA VAL A 367 7.24 -8.15 -37.17
C VAL A 367 6.99 -7.43 -38.50
N LYS A 368 8.03 -6.78 -39.05
CA LYS A 368 8.00 -6.33 -40.44
C LYS A 368 7.65 -7.55 -41.30
N LYS A 369 6.48 -7.52 -41.96
CA LYS A 369 6.13 -8.51 -42.98
C LYS A 369 7.28 -8.51 -44.02
N PRO A 370 7.81 -9.68 -44.42
CA PRO A 370 8.83 -9.73 -45.45
C PRO A 370 8.21 -9.24 -46.76
N THR A 371 8.66 -8.07 -47.23
CA THR A 371 8.33 -7.56 -48.55
C THR A 371 9.08 -8.42 -49.56
N ASP A 372 8.31 -9.16 -50.34
CA ASP A 372 8.76 -9.86 -51.54
C ASP A 372 9.23 -8.82 -52.57
N THR A 373 10.53 -8.76 -52.85
CA THR A 373 11.06 -8.20 -54.11
C THR A 373 12.38 -8.86 -54.47
N THR A 374 12.30 -9.94 -55.25
CA THR A 374 13.32 -10.25 -56.26
C THR A 374 13.27 -9.23 -57.38
N LYS A 375 14.36 -8.47 -57.60
CA LYS A 375 14.94 -8.22 -58.93
C LYS A 375 16.33 -7.59 -58.82
N THR A 376 17.13 -7.97 -59.79
CA THR A 376 18.60 -8.05 -59.88
C THR A 376 19.25 -6.77 -60.45
N ALA A 377 20.55 -6.61 -60.14
CA ALA A 377 21.65 -6.01 -60.94
C ALA A 377 21.91 -4.48 -60.96
N GLU A 378 22.88 -4.05 -60.12
CA GLU A 378 24.20 -3.42 -60.40
C GLU A 378 24.39 -2.14 -61.32
N PRO A 379 25.54 -1.41 -61.30
CA PRO A 379 25.64 -0.01 -60.86
C PRO A 379 26.26 0.98 -61.89
N ALA A 380 26.29 2.30 -61.60
CA ALA A 380 27.14 3.27 -62.33
C ALA A 380 27.45 4.57 -61.56
N LYS A 381 28.64 5.12 -61.85
CA LYS A 381 29.38 6.25 -61.23
C LYS A 381 29.13 7.63 -61.90
N ALA A 382 29.30 8.68 -61.08
CA ALA A 382 30.06 9.95 -61.26
C ALA A 382 29.67 11.12 -62.22
N GLU A 383 29.98 12.33 -61.70
CA GLU A 383 30.29 13.66 -62.34
C GLU A 383 29.14 14.52 -62.90
N ALA A 384 29.08 15.88 -62.80
CA ALA A 384 30.00 16.95 -62.36
C ALA A 384 29.28 18.32 -62.12
N SER A 385 29.94 19.17 -61.31
CA SER A 385 30.07 20.66 -61.15
C SER A 385 29.33 21.66 -62.08
N GLN A 386 29.05 22.97 -61.78
CA GLN A 386 29.77 24.12 -61.14
C GLN A 386 28.85 25.40 -61.25
N PRO A 387 29.21 26.69 -60.94
CA PRO A 387 30.25 27.32 -60.08
C PRO A 387 29.74 28.51 -59.16
N VAL A 388 30.68 29.22 -58.52
CA VAL A 388 30.63 30.16 -57.38
C VAL A 388 30.77 31.66 -57.80
N GLU A 389 30.20 32.66 -57.09
CA GLU A 389 30.81 33.72 -56.19
C GLU A 389 30.54 35.17 -56.75
N PRO A 390 30.79 36.33 -56.06
CA PRO A 390 31.25 36.61 -54.68
C PRO A 390 30.56 37.80 -53.95
N VAL A 391 30.90 38.07 -52.66
CA VAL A 391 31.31 39.38 -52.07
C VAL A 391 31.65 39.21 -50.55
N GLU A 392 32.85 39.67 -50.19
CA GLU A 392 33.43 39.91 -48.83
C GLU A 392 33.69 41.45 -48.67
N PRO A 393 34.26 42.03 -47.57
CA PRO A 393 34.55 41.56 -46.19
C PRO A 393 34.31 42.61 -45.05
N LYS A 394 34.53 42.21 -43.78
CA LYS A 394 35.11 42.98 -42.64
C LYS A 394 35.28 42.02 -41.44
N VAL A 395 36.43 41.36 -41.23
CA VAL A 395 37.64 41.73 -40.44
C VAL A 395 37.43 41.87 -38.92
N GLU A 396 37.95 40.89 -38.15
CA GLU A 396 38.88 40.97 -36.99
C GLU A 396 38.96 39.57 -36.31
N THR A 397 40.00 38.75 -36.63
CA THR A 397 41.20 38.40 -35.81
C THR A 397 40.90 37.65 -34.48
N ALA A 398 41.12 36.32 -34.40
CA ALA A 398 42.35 35.61 -33.99
C ALA A 398 42.48 35.46 -32.45
N GLU A 399 42.89 34.37 -31.79
CA GLU A 399 43.28 32.98 -32.10
C GLU A 399 43.30 32.20 -30.74
N ALA A 400 43.55 30.90 -30.81
CA ALA A 400 43.53 29.85 -29.77
C ALA A 400 44.34 30.10 -28.48
N VAL A 401 44.05 29.32 -27.40
CA VAL A 401 45.02 28.54 -26.56
C VAL A 401 44.28 27.55 -25.62
N THR A 402 44.92 26.40 -25.42
CA THR A 402 44.67 25.18 -24.60
C THR A 402 44.23 25.33 -23.14
N PRO A 403 43.58 24.31 -22.51
CA PRO A 403 43.41 24.28 -21.05
C PRO A 403 44.53 23.53 -20.33
N GLU A 404 45.12 24.19 -19.33
CA GLU A 404 46.06 23.66 -18.35
C GLU A 404 45.36 22.95 -17.17
N VAL A 405 46.06 21.96 -16.62
CA VAL A 405 45.77 21.25 -15.36
C VAL A 405 46.34 22.06 -14.18
N PRO A 406 45.72 21.99 -12.98
CA PRO A 406 46.51 22.07 -11.75
C PRO A 406 46.25 20.90 -10.78
N THR A 407 47.32 20.17 -10.48
CA THR A 407 47.67 19.47 -9.21
C THR A 407 47.92 20.51 -8.10
N GLU A 408 47.73 20.37 -6.79
CA GLU A 408 47.72 19.32 -5.74
C GLU A 408 47.42 20.06 -4.38
N PRO A 409 47.51 19.50 -3.15
CA PRO A 409 47.10 18.21 -2.56
C PRO A 409 46.28 18.37 -1.24
N VAL A 410 45.66 17.29 -0.72
CA VAL A 410 45.02 17.24 0.62
C VAL A 410 45.48 15.94 1.34
N PRO A 411 45.72 15.93 2.68
CA PRO A 411 46.69 15.05 3.35
C PRO A 411 46.21 13.62 3.66
N ALA A 412 47.19 12.73 3.81
CA ALA A 412 47.10 11.27 3.89
C ALA A 412 46.81 10.67 5.29
N GLU A 413 45.98 11.29 6.13
CA GLU A 413 45.75 10.81 7.52
C GLU A 413 44.37 10.18 7.80
N GLU A 414 43.42 10.25 6.86
CA GLU A 414 42.06 9.68 7.07
C GLU A 414 41.81 8.30 6.44
N VAL A 415 42.73 7.79 5.62
CA VAL A 415 42.59 6.49 4.96
C VAL A 415 43.17 5.34 5.80
N ALA A 416 44.04 5.64 6.77
CA ALA A 416 44.68 4.64 7.62
C ALA A 416 43.81 4.19 8.82
N GLN A 417 42.83 4.99 9.26
CA GLN A 417 41.92 4.61 10.36
C GLN A 417 40.73 3.75 9.88
N ALA A 418 40.31 3.89 8.63
CA ALA A 418 39.18 3.11 8.08
C ALA A 418 39.53 1.64 7.76
N VAL A 419 40.82 1.30 7.64
CA VAL A 419 41.27 -0.07 7.34
C VAL A 419 41.54 -0.89 8.62
N ALA A 420 41.86 -0.24 9.75
CA ALA A 420 42.12 -0.91 11.01
C ALA A 420 40.85 -1.39 11.76
N GLU A 421 39.69 -0.77 11.51
CA GLU A 421 38.41 -1.16 12.15
C GLU A 421 37.72 -2.35 11.44
N ALA A 422 38.11 -2.67 10.20
CA ALA A 422 37.53 -3.76 9.42
C ALA A 422 38.15 -5.15 9.72
N GLU A 423 39.36 -5.22 10.28
CA GLU A 423 40.03 -6.49 10.62
C GLU A 423 39.74 -7.00 12.05
N ALA A 424 39.15 -6.18 12.93
CA ALA A 424 38.86 -6.58 14.32
C ALA A 424 37.57 -7.41 14.50
N ILE A 425 36.73 -7.54 13.48
CA ILE A 425 35.42 -8.23 13.58
C ILE A 425 35.48 -9.69 13.06
N THR A 426 36.60 -10.14 12.48
CA THR A 426 36.73 -11.52 11.94
C THR A 426 37.42 -12.53 12.87
N LYS A 427 37.78 -12.17 14.11
CA LYS A 427 38.35 -13.09 15.11
C LYS A 427 37.72 -12.95 16.50
N ALA A 428 36.51 -13.50 16.70
CA ALA A 428 36.06 -13.92 18.03
C ALA A 428 34.98 -15.03 17.97
N GLU A 429 35.40 -16.23 18.36
CA GLU A 429 34.67 -17.36 18.96
C GLU A 429 33.43 -18.01 18.30
N LYS A 430 33.63 -19.27 17.87
CA LYS A 430 32.67 -20.38 17.89
C LYS A 430 32.70 -21.08 19.26
N PRO A 431 31.55 -21.52 19.81
CA PRO A 431 31.49 -22.72 20.65
C PRO A 431 30.86 -23.91 19.91
N LYS A 432 31.44 -25.08 20.13
CA LYS A 432 31.06 -26.40 19.56
C LYS A 432 29.82 -26.97 20.27
N ALA A 433 28.81 -27.40 19.53
CA ALA A 433 27.76 -28.31 20.02
C ALA A 433 27.99 -29.73 19.49
N LYS A 434 28.24 -30.68 20.41
CA LYS A 434 28.38 -32.12 20.11
C LYS A 434 26.99 -32.76 19.94
N LYS A 435 26.83 -33.53 18.87
CA LYS A 435 25.70 -34.43 18.60
C LYS A 435 25.75 -35.65 19.54
N HIS A 436 24.64 -35.99 20.17
CA HIS A 436 24.36 -37.35 20.64
C HIS A 436 23.17 -37.92 19.87
N ILE A 437 23.41 -38.98 19.10
CA ILE A 437 22.43 -39.90 18.53
C ILE A 437 22.78 -41.28 19.09
N LYS A 438 21.84 -41.92 19.81
CA LYS A 438 21.71 -43.36 20.12
C LYS A 438 20.33 -43.52 20.77
N ALA A 439 19.56 -44.59 20.66
CA ALA A 439 19.36 -45.71 19.75
C ALA A 439 18.03 -46.34 20.28
N LYS A 440 17.18 -46.85 19.39
CA LYS A 440 15.96 -47.60 19.75
C LYS A 440 16.35 -48.92 20.42
N GLU A 441 15.61 -49.32 21.44
CA GLU A 441 15.47 -50.73 21.84
C GLU A 441 14.00 -51.07 22.15
N PRO A 442 13.61 -52.36 22.11
CA PRO A 442 12.32 -52.79 21.60
C PRO A 442 11.28 -53.10 22.68
N VAL A 443 10.02 -53.08 22.25
CA VAL A 443 8.84 -53.55 22.97
C VAL A 443 8.85 -55.07 23.03
N ALA A 444 8.76 -55.65 24.23
CA ALA A 444 8.47 -57.05 24.44
C ALA A 444 7.08 -57.22 25.06
N VAL A 445 6.36 -58.19 24.51
CA VAL A 445 5.03 -58.67 24.86
C VAL A 445 5.09 -59.55 26.11
N ALA A 446 4.16 -59.35 27.04
CA ALA A 446 3.51 -60.38 27.86
C ALA A 446 2.20 -59.81 28.41
#